data_AF-A0A942CWW9-F1
#
_entry.id   AF-A0A942CWW9-F1
#
_cell.length_a   1.000
_cell.length_b   1.000
_cell.length_c   1.000
_cell.angle_alpha   90.00
_cell.angle_beta   90.00
_cell.angle_gamma   90.00
#
_symmetry.space_group_name_H-M   'P 1'
#
loop_
_entity.id
_entity.type
_entity.pdbx_description
1 polymer ?
#
loop_
_entity_poly.entity_id
_entity_poly.type
_entity_poly.pdbx_seq_one_letter_code
_entity_poly.pdbx_strand_id
1 'polypeptide(L)'
;MSAIDTLLVRLDKVRRCGRGWIALCPAHKDRSASLSVTETDGQKLLVHCFAGCTAADIVAAVGLTLGDLFPERIADQSPLARAQRREAARQSGLTAALGELSRESTIVEIAAESIRRGSKLEPEDVERVHVAAQRIQDARKVLSL
;
A
#
# COMPACT_ATOMS: atom_id res chain seq x y z
N MET A 1 12.93 21.22 12.58
CA MET A 1 11.67 21.48 13.30
C MET A 1 10.84 20.22 13.15
N SER A 2 10.38 19.61 14.24
CA SER A 2 9.63 18.35 14.17
C SER A 2 8.19 18.57 13.66
N ALA A 3 7.51 17.50 13.26
CA ALA A 3 6.09 17.58 12.87
C ALA A 3 5.24 18.15 14.03
N ILE A 4 5.53 17.73 15.27
CA ILE A 4 4.82 18.24 16.45
C ILE A 4 5.07 19.74 16.66
N ASP A 5 6.31 20.23 16.52
CA ASP A 5 6.60 21.66 16.64
C ASP A 5 5.85 22.50 15.61
N THR A 6 5.76 21.98 14.38
CA THR A 6 5.06 22.61 13.26
C THR A 6 3.57 22.77 13.56
N LEU A 7 2.94 21.74 14.14
CA LEU A 7 1.53 21.79 14.51
C LEU A 7 1.28 22.69 15.73
N LEU A 8 2.07 22.54 16.80
CA LEU A 8 1.83 23.25 18.06
C LEU A 8 1.96 24.77 17.95
N VAL A 9 2.88 25.28 17.12
CA VAL A 9 3.04 26.73 16.90
C VAL A 9 1.81 27.37 16.22
N ARG A 10 0.96 26.57 15.58
CA ARG A 10 -0.26 27.03 14.88
C ARG A 10 -1.54 26.86 15.71
N LEU A 11 -1.43 26.41 16.95
CA LEU A 11 -2.57 26.13 17.83
C LEU A 11 -2.65 27.12 19.00
N ASP A 12 -3.86 27.41 19.44
CA ASP A 12 -4.12 28.33 20.55
C ASP A 12 -4.29 27.60 21.90
N LYS A 13 -3.85 28.27 22.98
CA LYS A 13 -3.92 27.78 24.38
C LYS A 13 -3.36 26.36 24.57
N VAL A 14 -2.28 26.05 23.86
CA VAL A 14 -1.58 24.77 23.98
C VAL A 14 -1.06 24.58 25.41
N ARG A 15 -1.40 23.45 26.02
CA ARG A 15 -0.88 23.04 27.34
C ARG A 15 -0.53 21.56 27.36
N ARG A 16 0.53 21.20 28.08
CA ARG A 16 0.94 19.80 28.30
C ARG A 16 -0.13 19.04 29.09
N CYS A 17 -0.43 17.82 28.67
CA CYS A 17 -1.34 16.92 29.37
C CYS A 17 -0.87 15.46 29.20
N GLY A 18 -0.37 14.85 30.28
CA GLY A 18 0.23 13.51 30.23
C GLY A 18 1.39 13.44 29.23
N ARG A 19 1.32 12.49 28.29
CA ARG A 19 2.32 12.32 27.22
C ARG A 19 2.08 13.20 25.99
N GLY A 20 1.02 14.01 25.98
CA GLY A 20 0.64 14.85 24.84
C GLY A 20 0.35 16.29 25.22
N TRP A 21 -0.48 16.92 24.41
CA TRP A 21 -0.93 18.29 24.54
C TRP A 21 -2.44 18.37 24.35
N ILE A 22 -3.03 19.39 24.95
CA ILE A 22 -4.38 19.81 24.65
C ILE A 22 -4.39 21.28 24.25
N ALA A 23 -5.25 21.61 23.28
CA ALA A 23 -5.34 22.93 22.67
C ALA A 23 -6.80 23.25 22.31
N LEU A 24 -7.06 24.50 21.92
CA LEU A 24 -8.32 24.82 21.25
C LEU A 24 -8.33 24.19 19.85
N CYS A 25 -9.46 23.59 19.48
CA CYS A 25 -9.64 23.09 18.13
C CYS A 25 -9.80 24.28 17.16
N PRO A 26 -8.99 24.38 16.10
CA PRO A 26 -9.09 25.46 15.12
C PRO A 26 -10.25 25.26 14.12
N ALA A 27 -10.77 24.02 14.01
CA ALA A 27 -11.83 23.67 13.07
C ALA A 27 -13.25 24.07 13.52
N HIS A 28 -13.41 24.52 14.78
CA HIS A 28 -14.67 25.06 15.28
C HIS A 28 -14.41 26.22 16.26
N LYS A 29 -15.45 26.97 16.61
CA LYS A 29 -15.35 28.02 17.65
C LYS A 29 -15.20 27.37 19.02
N ASP A 30 -13.96 27.07 19.39
CA ASP A 30 -13.67 26.38 20.64
C ASP A 30 -13.45 27.36 21.80
N ARG A 31 -14.06 27.06 22.95
CA ARG A 31 -13.92 27.84 24.20
C ARG A 31 -13.14 27.07 25.28
N SER A 32 -13.10 25.75 25.18
CA SER A 32 -12.51 24.85 26.15
C SER A 32 -11.67 23.82 25.41
N ALA A 33 -10.36 23.75 25.68
CA ALA A 33 -9.41 22.92 24.94
C ALA A 33 -9.93 21.50 24.64
N SER A 34 -10.50 21.33 23.43
CA SER A 34 -11.19 20.11 22.99
C SER A 34 -10.35 19.28 22.03
N LEU A 35 -9.21 19.81 21.59
CA LEU A 35 -8.26 19.13 20.74
C LEU A 35 -7.17 18.47 21.60
N SER A 36 -7.01 17.15 21.45
CA SER A 36 -5.88 16.38 21.95
C SER A 36 -4.88 16.14 20.82
N VAL A 37 -3.60 16.34 21.11
CA VAL A 37 -2.48 16.09 20.21
C VAL A 37 -1.47 15.19 20.93
N THR A 38 -1.09 14.06 20.34
CA THR A 38 -0.10 13.14 20.92
C THR A 38 0.89 12.72 19.85
N GLU A 39 2.18 12.81 20.15
CA GLU A 39 3.22 12.21 19.31
C GLU A 39 3.42 10.74 19.71
N THR A 40 3.40 9.86 18.72
CA THR A 40 3.63 8.41 18.90
C THR A 40 5.12 8.08 18.79
N ASP A 41 5.52 6.92 19.28
CA ASP A 41 6.92 6.44 19.20
C ASP A 41 7.44 6.35 17.75
N GLY A 42 6.53 6.23 16.77
CA GLY A 42 6.84 6.25 15.34
C GLY A 42 6.83 7.64 14.70
N GLN A 43 6.96 8.73 15.48
CA GLN A 43 6.95 10.13 15.05
C GLN A 43 5.68 10.57 14.30
N LYS A 44 4.59 9.81 14.42
CA LYS A 44 3.27 10.19 13.89
C LYS A 44 2.50 10.98 14.94
N LEU A 45 1.74 11.98 14.49
CA LEU A 45 0.86 12.77 15.33
C LEU A 45 -0.55 12.20 15.30
N LEU A 46 -1.09 11.90 16.48
CA LEU A 46 -2.49 11.61 16.68
C LEU A 46 -3.20 12.91 17.10
N VAL A 47 -4.16 13.34 16.28
CA VAL A 47 -5.04 14.48 16.60
C VAL A 47 -6.45 13.97 16.81
N HIS A 48 -7.09 14.40 17.89
CA HIS A 48 -8.47 14.03 18.20
C HIS A 48 -9.22 15.21 18.80
N CYS A 49 -10.29 15.63 18.13
CA CYS A 49 -11.21 16.63 18.65
C CYS A 49 -12.42 15.95 19.30
N PHE A 50 -12.59 16.14 20.61
CA PHE A 50 -13.71 15.56 21.36
C PHE A 50 -15.09 16.15 20.98
N ALA A 51 -15.12 17.25 20.22
CA ALA A 51 -16.34 17.83 19.65
C ALA A 51 -16.73 17.26 18.28
N GLY A 52 -15.91 16.38 17.68
CA GLY A 52 -16.25 15.64 16.45
C GLY A 52 -15.64 16.16 15.14
N CYS A 53 -14.77 17.17 15.15
CA CYS A 53 -14.03 17.59 13.95
C CYS A 53 -13.10 16.49 13.45
N THR A 54 -12.97 16.35 12.14
CA THR A 54 -12.05 15.37 11.56
C THR A 54 -10.61 15.87 11.63
N ALA A 55 -9.65 14.94 11.57
CA ALA A 55 -8.23 15.29 11.47
C ALA A 55 -7.93 16.19 10.27
N ALA A 56 -8.64 15.99 9.14
CA ALA A 56 -8.51 16.79 7.94
C ALA A 56 -8.96 18.24 8.17
N ASP A 57 -10.10 18.45 8.85
CA ASP A 57 -10.60 19.79 9.16
C ASP A 57 -9.62 20.54 10.08
N ILE A 58 -9.06 19.84 11.06
CA ILE A 58 -8.12 20.43 12.04
C ILE A 58 -6.86 20.92 11.33
N VAL A 59 -6.22 20.09 10.51
CA VAL A 59 -4.98 20.46 9.81
C VAL A 59 -5.24 21.53 8.74
N ALA A 60 -6.37 21.45 8.02
CA ALA A 60 -6.74 22.44 7.02
C ALA A 60 -6.95 23.83 7.64
N ALA A 61 -7.58 23.91 8.82
CA ALA A 61 -7.80 25.16 9.54
C ALA A 61 -6.51 25.89 9.93
N VAL A 62 -5.38 25.18 10.00
CA VAL A 62 -4.06 25.74 10.30
C VAL A 62 -3.10 25.74 9.10
N GLY A 63 -3.63 25.52 7.89
CA GLY A 63 -2.84 25.54 6.65
C GLY A 63 -1.88 24.36 6.50
N LEU A 64 -2.19 23.23 7.11
CA LEU A 64 -1.46 21.96 7.00
C LEU A 64 -2.31 20.92 6.25
N THR A 65 -1.66 19.85 5.84
CA THR A 65 -2.28 18.67 5.22
C THR A 65 -2.22 17.48 6.17
N LEU A 66 -2.98 16.43 5.88
CA LEU A 66 -2.87 15.17 6.63
C LEU A 66 -1.45 14.57 6.58
N GLY A 67 -0.71 14.80 5.49
CA GLY A 67 0.67 14.33 5.34
C GLY A 67 1.62 14.89 6.38
N ASP A 68 1.39 16.13 6.83
CA ASP A 68 2.21 16.81 7.83
C ASP A 68 2.08 16.21 9.24
N LEU A 69 1.10 15.32 9.46
CA LEU A 69 0.96 14.55 10.71
C LEU A 69 1.86 13.32 10.74
N PHE A 70 2.51 12.97 9.64
CA PHE A 70 3.37 11.80 9.53
C PHE A 70 4.82 12.25 9.35
N PRO A 71 5.81 11.46 9.80
CA PRO A 71 7.19 11.71 9.42
C PRO A 71 7.29 11.61 7.90
N GLU A 72 8.22 12.37 7.30
CA GLU A 72 8.55 12.20 5.90
C GLU A 72 8.80 10.73 5.63
N ARG A 73 8.03 10.17 4.69
CA ARG A 73 8.16 8.76 4.30
C ARG A 73 9.44 8.64 3.49
N ILE A 74 10.58 8.60 4.17
CA ILE A 74 11.87 8.32 3.54
C ILE A 74 11.83 6.85 3.17
N ALA A 75 11.30 6.55 1.97
CA ALA A 75 11.52 5.25 1.37
C ALA A 75 13.03 5.05 1.33
N ASP A 76 13.54 4.01 1.98
CA ASP A 76 14.98 3.75 2.03
C ASP A 76 15.52 3.69 0.58
N GLN A 77 16.29 4.72 0.22
CA GLN A 77 16.88 4.89 -1.10
C GLN A 77 18.29 4.28 -1.18
N SER A 78 18.77 3.64 -0.11
CA SER A 78 20.09 3.03 -0.10
C SER A 78 20.25 2.02 -1.25
N PRO A 79 21.48 1.85 -1.78
CA PRO A 79 21.75 0.81 -2.78
C PRO A 79 21.27 -0.58 -2.33
N LEU A 80 21.38 -0.90 -1.04
CA LEU A 80 20.91 -2.15 -0.44
C LEU A 80 19.38 -2.28 -0.52
N ALA A 81 18.63 -1.28 -0.07
CA ALA A 81 17.16 -1.32 -0.13
C ALA A 81 16.63 -1.35 -1.57
N ARG A 82 17.34 -0.71 -2.53
CA ARG A 82 17.03 -0.82 -3.96
C ARG A 82 17.31 -2.22 -4.50
N ALA A 83 18.44 -2.83 -4.13
CA ALA A 83 18.77 -4.20 -4.51
C ALA A 83 17.76 -5.21 -3.95
N GLN A 84 17.40 -5.09 -2.67
CA GLN A 84 16.37 -5.92 -2.03
C GLN A 84 15.01 -5.79 -2.71
N ARG A 85 14.58 -4.57 -3.07
CA ARG A 85 13.32 -4.36 -3.80
C ARG A 85 13.35 -5.00 -5.20
N ARG A 86 14.47 -4.89 -5.90
CA ARG A 86 14.66 -5.53 -7.22
C ARG A 86 14.62 -7.05 -7.10
N GLU A 87 15.29 -7.60 -6.10
CA GLU A 87 15.30 -9.03 -5.84
C GLU A 87 13.90 -9.54 -5.47
N ALA A 88 13.19 -8.84 -4.58
CA ALA A 88 11.81 -9.17 -4.25
C ALA A 88 10.88 -9.13 -5.48
N ALA A 89 11.06 -8.13 -6.36
CA ALA A 89 10.30 -8.03 -7.60
C ALA A 89 10.65 -9.18 -8.58
N ARG A 90 11.94 -9.53 -8.71
CA ARG A 90 12.40 -10.68 -9.50
C ARG A 90 11.78 -11.98 -8.98
N GLN A 91 11.88 -12.23 -7.67
CA GLN A 91 11.30 -13.40 -7.02
C GLN A 91 9.78 -13.47 -7.25
N SER A 92 9.08 -12.36 -7.08
CA SER A 92 7.63 -12.29 -7.34
C SER A 92 7.29 -12.63 -8.80
N GLY A 93 8.07 -12.11 -9.75
CA GLY A 93 7.93 -12.43 -11.17
C GLY A 93 8.16 -13.91 -11.48
N LEU A 94 9.20 -14.51 -10.90
CA LEU A 94 9.49 -15.94 -11.03
C LEU A 94 8.36 -16.80 -10.46
N THR A 95 7.86 -16.48 -9.25
CA THR A 95 6.73 -17.19 -8.64
C THR A 95 5.47 -17.10 -9.49
N ALA A 96 5.16 -15.93 -10.05
CA ALA A 96 4.00 -15.75 -10.92
C ALA A 96 4.12 -16.60 -12.20
N ALA A 97 5.29 -16.57 -12.85
CA ALA A 97 5.55 -17.34 -14.06
C ALA A 97 5.46 -18.86 -13.83
N LEU A 98 5.99 -19.36 -12.70
CA LEU A 98 5.84 -20.77 -12.33
C LEU A 98 4.38 -21.16 -12.10
N GLY A 99 3.60 -20.29 -11.44
CA GLY A 99 2.17 -20.52 -11.24
C GLY A 99 1.38 -20.53 -12.55
N GLU A 100 1.75 -19.69 -13.51
CA GLU A 100 1.15 -19.67 -14.84
C GLU A 100 1.52 -20.92 -15.64
N LEU A 101 2.79 -21.34 -15.65
CA LEU A 101 3.19 -22.60 -16.27
C LEU A 101 2.42 -23.79 -15.72
N SER A 102 2.28 -23.88 -14.40
CA SER A 102 1.56 -24.98 -13.76
C SER A 102 0.12 -25.08 -14.25
N ARG A 103 -0.63 -23.97 -14.20
CA ARG A 103 -2.04 -23.93 -14.62
C ARG A 103 -2.23 -24.24 -16.10
N GLU A 104 -1.43 -23.61 -16.95
CA GLU A 104 -1.62 -23.71 -18.40
C GLU A 104 -1.10 -25.05 -18.93
N SER A 105 -0.09 -25.66 -18.29
CA SER A 105 0.36 -27.02 -18.65
C SER A 105 -0.72 -28.06 -18.39
N THR A 106 -1.48 -27.94 -17.30
CA THR A 106 -2.62 -28.84 -17.03
C THR A 106 -3.65 -28.84 -18.16
N ILE A 107 -3.90 -27.70 -18.79
CA ILE A 107 -4.84 -27.61 -19.92
C ILE A 107 -4.32 -28.35 -21.14
N VAL A 108 -3.03 -28.17 -21.45
CA VAL A 108 -2.37 -28.89 -22.54
C VAL A 108 -2.37 -30.41 -22.27
N GLU A 109 -2.13 -30.82 -21.03
CA GLU A 109 -2.17 -32.23 -20.60
C GLU A 109 -3.57 -32.83 -20.76
N ILE A 110 -4.63 -32.12 -20.34
CA ILE A 110 -6.02 -32.56 -20.51
C ILE A 110 -6.35 -32.72 -21.99
N ALA A 111 -5.99 -31.74 -22.82
CA ALA A 111 -6.23 -31.79 -24.26
C ALA A 111 -5.47 -32.96 -24.91
N ALA A 112 -4.22 -33.18 -24.52
CA ALA A 112 -3.41 -34.31 -25.00
C ALA A 112 -4.04 -35.65 -24.63
N GLU A 113 -4.56 -35.79 -23.41
CA GLU A 113 -5.25 -36.99 -22.94
C GLU A 113 -6.56 -37.24 -23.71
N SER A 114 -7.35 -36.20 -23.97
CA SER A 114 -8.56 -36.29 -24.81
C SER A 114 -8.24 -36.77 -26.22
N ILE A 115 -7.21 -36.19 -26.85
CA ILE A 115 -6.74 -36.60 -28.18
C ILE A 115 -6.24 -38.06 -28.16
N ARG A 116 -5.47 -38.45 -27.13
CA ARG A 116 -4.96 -39.81 -26.96
C ARG A 116 -6.08 -40.85 -26.86
N ARG A 117 -7.24 -40.47 -26.30
CA ARG A 117 -8.46 -41.30 -26.25
C ARG A 117 -9.25 -41.34 -27.57
N GLY A 118 -8.79 -40.64 -28.61
CA GLY A 118 -9.43 -40.58 -29.91
C GLY A 118 -10.51 -39.51 -30.05
N SER A 119 -10.70 -38.66 -29.04
CA SER A 119 -11.63 -37.54 -29.13
C SER A 119 -11.08 -36.45 -30.05
N LYS A 120 -11.95 -35.84 -30.86
CA LYS A 120 -11.67 -34.56 -31.49
C LYS A 120 -11.97 -33.45 -30.49
N LEU A 121 -11.10 -32.46 -30.42
CA LEU A 121 -11.36 -31.27 -29.60
C LEU A 121 -12.39 -30.39 -30.28
N GLU A 122 -13.33 -29.87 -29.50
CA GLU A 122 -14.28 -28.87 -29.98
C GLU A 122 -13.54 -27.55 -30.25
N PRO A 123 -14.06 -26.66 -31.13
CA PRO A 123 -13.42 -25.40 -31.46
C PRO A 123 -13.08 -24.52 -30.24
N GLU A 124 -13.93 -24.54 -29.20
CA GLU A 124 -13.70 -23.82 -27.95
C GLU A 124 -12.50 -24.39 -27.17
N ASP A 125 -12.36 -25.71 -27.11
CA ASP A 125 -11.22 -26.37 -26.46
C ASP A 125 -9.92 -26.08 -27.21
N VAL A 126 -9.96 -26.07 -28.55
CA VAL A 126 -8.81 -25.71 -29.39
C VAL A 126 -8.34 -24.29 -29.07
N GLU A 127 -9.26 -23.34 -28.95
CA GLU A 127 -8.91 -21.96 -28.58
C GLU A 127 -8.32 -21.89 -27.16
N ARG A 128 -8.88 -22.64 -26.20
CA ARG A 128 -8.35 -22.63 -24.83
C ARG A 128 -6.92 -23.19 -24.76
N VAL A 129 -6.63 -24.22 -25.54
CA VAL A 129 -5.28 -24.79 -25.69
C VAL A 129 -4.33 -23.80 -26.36
N HIS A 130 -4.79 -23.07 -27.38
CA HIS A 130 -3.98 -22.03 -28.02
C HIS A 130 -3.58 -20.94 -27.02
N VAL A 131 -4.54 -20.41 -26.25
CA VAL A 131 -4.28 -19.44 -25.19
C VAL A 131 -3.32 -20.00 -24.12
N ALA A 132 -3.50 -21.26 -23.72
CA ALA A 132 -2.60 -21.92 -22.77
C ALA A 132 -1.16 -21.99 -23.30
N ALA A 133 -0.98 -22.39 -24.56
CA ALA A 133 0.33 -22.43 -25.19
C ALA A 133 0.99 -21.05 -25.25
N GLN A 134 0.23 -19.99 -25.55
CA GLN A 134 0.75 -18.62 -25.58
C GLN A 134 1.23 -18.18 -24.18
N ARG A 135 0.42 -18.41 -23.15
CA ARG A 135 0.78 -18.09 -21.76
C ARG A 135 1.99 -18.87 -21.26
N ILE A 136 2.12 -20.14 -21.65
CA ILE A 136 3.32 -20.95 -21.37
C ILE A 136 4.57 -20.31 -21.99
N GLN A 137 4.47 -19.83 -23.24
CA GLN A 137 5.59 -19.16 -23.90
C GLN A 137 5.97 -17.85 -23.20
N ASP A 138 4.99 -17.07 -22.77
CA ASP A 138 5.25 -15.81 -22.07
C ASP A 138 5.86 -16.04 -20.68
N ALA A 139 5.37 -17.03 -19.93
CA ALA A 139 5.96 -17.42 -18.66
C ALA A 139 7.42 -17.91 -18.82
N ARG A 140 7.74 -18.64 -19.90
CA ARG A 140 9.13 -19.06 -20.21
C ARG A 140 10.08 -17.89 -20.46
N LYS A 141 9.60 -16.78 -21.05
CA LYS A 141 10.41 -15.57 -21.22
C LYS A 141 10.78 -14.95 -19.88
N VAL A 142 9.88 -14.97 -18.90
CA VAL A 142 10.16 -14.48 -17.53
C VAL A 142 11.20 -15.36 -16.82
N LEU A 143 11.15 -16.68 -17.01
CA LEU A 143 12.07 -17.62 -16.36
C LEU A 143 13.47 -17.67 -16.99
N SER A 144 13.64 -17.13 -18.19
CA SER A 144 14.94 -17.10 -18.91
C SER A 144 15.77 -15.84 -18.64
N LEU A 145 15.30 -14.97 -17.74
CA LEU A 145 15.97 -13.75 -17.25
C LEU A 145 16.64 -13.95 -15.87
#